data_AF-A0A0S3R8L8-F1
#
_entry.id   AF-A0A0S3R8L8-F1
#
_cell.length_a   1.000
_cell.length_b   1.000
_cell.length_c   1.000
_cell.angle_alpha   90.00
_cell.angle_beta   90.00
_cell.angle_gamma   90.00
#
_symmetry.space_group_name_H-M   'P 1'
#
loop_
_entity.id
_entity.type
_entity.pdbx_description
1 polymer ?
#
loop_
_entity_poly.entity_id
_entity_poly.type
_entity_poly.pdbx_seq_one_letter_code
_entity_poly.pdbx_strand_id
1 'polypeptide(L)'
;METKIVLSKPLTLEGETNSDEHCETPNILQRILSLFKNMRQGSDLSCFKLPPVLNMPKSQLQCYAESIYCTASDLLSNINSGKTPLDRLVLVVAWTISTTRPLSFGVAPYNPTLGETHHVSKRNLNLLMEQVSHHPPVSALYATDHNENIDITWCHSPVSKFHGTSIETKVHGKRQLKLHNHGETYEMNSPNLLIRILPIPGTEWVGNLSIRCPETGLVAELNYMSQSFFGFGGGRRQIKGKIYDSLSKKILHKVEGHWDRTVTVKSTSNAEERVIYDAREVISGLQAPIVVNPESVWPTETAVVWGELSEAILNKDWEKAREAKKIVEERQRELLREREAKGENWTPKHFVVSYSKEEGWNCSPIKKPVPHAPIVTL
;
A
#
# COMPACT_ATOMS: atom_id res chain seq x y z
N MET A 1 4.58 -32.24 5.73
CA MET A 1 3.52 -31.28 6.08
C MET A 1 3.12 -30.61 4.78
N GLU A 2 1.82 -30.60 4.49
CA GLU A 2 1.27 -29.94 3.30
C GLU A 2 1.50 -28.43 3.42
N THR A 3 2.01 -27.79 2.36
CA THR A 3 2.28 -26.35 2.37
C THR A 3 0.96 -25.60 2.44
N LYS A 4 0.70 -24.91 3.56
CA LYS A 4 -0.53 -24.16 3.75
C LYS A 4 -0.46 -22.79 3.07
N ILE A 5 -1.36 -22.55 2.11
CA ILE A 5 -1.49 -21.28 1.39
C ILE A 5 -2.78 -20.60 1.85
N VAL A 6 -2.66 -19.42 2.48
CA VAL A 6 -3.83 -18.69 2.99
C VAL A 6 -3.87 -17.29 2.38
N LEU A 7 -4.97 -17.01 1.70
CA LEU A 7 -5.30 -15.71 1.13
C LEU A 7 -6.54 -15.16 1.85
N SER A 8 -6.57 -13.86 2.08
CA SER A 8 -7.66 -13.16 2.76
C SER A 8 -8.30 -12.13 1.81
N LYS A 9 -9.54 -11.74 2.11
CA LYS A 9 -10.28 -10.75 1.31
C LYS A 9 -9.57 -9.40 1.34
N PRO A 10 -9.57 -8.60 0.25
CA PRO A 10 -8.92 -7.29 0.20
C PRO A 10 -9.52 -6.29 1.18
N LEU A 11 -8.78 -5.24 1.53
CA LEU A 11 -9.32 -4.16 2.35
C LEU A 11 -10.45 -3.41 1.60
N THR A 12 -11.66 -3.40 2.16
CA THR A 12 -12.85 -2.74 1.61
C THR A 12 -13.24 -1.48 2.40
N LEU A 13 -14.26 -0.75 1.95
CA LEU A 13 -14.81 0.40 2.67
C LEU A 13 -15.34 0.01 4.06
N GLU A 14 -15.12 0.90 5.03
CA GLU A 14 -15.70 0.76 6.37
C GLU A 14 -17.22 0.66 6.29
N GLY A 15 -17.79 -0.39 6.89
CA GLY A 15 -19.23 -0.62 6.95
C GLY A 15 -19.76 -1.70 6.01
N GLU A 16 -18.94 -2.24 5.09
CA GLU A 16 -19.26 -3.49 4.42
C GLU A 16 -19.00 -4.66 5.39
N THR A 17 -19.97 -4.90 6.27
CA THR A 17 -20.00 -6.07 7.15
C THR A 17 -20.14 -7.34 6.34
N ASN A 18 -19.03 -7.89 5.86
CA ASN A 18 -18.93 -9.32 5.69
C ASN A 18 -18.55 -9.90 7.05
N SER A 19 -19.33 -10.88 7.50
CA SER A 19 -19.26 -11.57 8.80
C SER A 19 -17.88 -12.17 9.20
N ASP A 20 -16.85 -12.00 8.38
CA ASP A 20 -15.53 -12.62 8.52
C ASP A 20 -14.43 -11.64 9.01
N GLU A 21 -14.66 -10.32 9.00
CA GLU A 21 -13.55 -9.33 9.14
C GLU A 21 -13.58 -8.42 10.38
N HIS A 22 -14.51 -8.63 11.30
CA HIS A 22 -14.39 -8.03 12.63
C HIS A 22 -13.87 -9.06 13.63
N CYS A 23 -12.55 -9.23 13.62
CA CYS A 23 -11.85 -9.53 14.86
C CYS A 23 -11.93 -8.29 15.77
N GLU A 24 -13.14 -7.92 16.20
CA GLU A 24 -13.33 -6.93 17.26
C GLU A 24 -12.66 -7.50 18.50
N THR A 25 -11.40 -7.11 18.68
CA THR A 25 -10.66 -7.48 19.86
C THR A 25 -11.27 -6.68 21.00
N PRO A 26 -11.84 -7.34 22.04
CA PRO A 26 -12.38 -6.62 23.18
C PRO A 26 -11.27 -5.73 23.77
N ASN A 27 -11.63 -4.50 24.09
CA ASN A 27 -10.73 -3.50 24.69
C ASN A 27 -9.50 -3.15 23.84
N ILE A 28 -9.64 -3.11 22.50
CA ILE A 28 -8.54 -2.79 21.58
C ILE A 28 -7.77 -1.51 21.96
N LEU A 29 -8.48 -0.46 22.39
CA LEU A 29 -7.87 0.78 22.84
C LEU A 29 -6.99 0.58 24.10
N GLN A 30 -7.47 -0.18 25.09
CA GLN A 30 -6.70 -0.47 26.30
C GLN A 30 -5.44 -1.29 25.97
N ARG A 31 -5.53 -2.22 25.01
CA ARG A 31 -4.38 -3.02 24.54
C ARG A 31 -3.36 -2.16 23.81
N ILE A 32 -3.81 -1.23 22.98
CA ILE A 32 -2.92 -0.27 22.31
C ILE A 32 -2.24 0.61 23.36
N LEU A 33 -3.00 1.18 24.30
CA LEU A 33 -2.44 2.02 25.37
C LEU A 33 -1.43 1.26 26.23
N SER A 34 -1.68 -0.03 26.54
CA SER A 34 -0.74 -0.85 27.31
C SER A 34 0.54 -1.16 26.54
N LEU A 35 0.44 -1.41 25.23
CA LEU A 35 1.60 -1.64 24.36
C LEU A 35 2.52 -0.42 24.27
N PHE A 36 1.94 0.78 24.20
CA PHE A 36 2.71 2.02 24.06
C PHE A 36 3.05 2.70 25.40
N LYS A 37 2.62 2.14 26.54
CA LYS A 37 2.76 2.74 27.88
C LYS A 37 4.20 3.19 28.21
N ASN A 38 5.19 2.41 27.79
CA ASN A 38 6.61 2.66 28.09
C ASN A 38 7.36 3.32 26.94
N MET A 39 6.68 3.66 25.84
CA MET A 39 7.32 4.23 24.66
C MET A 39 7.45 5.74 24.80
N ARG A 40 8.64 6.27 24.48
CA ARG A 40 8.89 7.71 24.49
C ARG A 40 8.37 8.33 23.20
N GLN A 41 7.94 9.59 23.28
CA GLN A 41 7.64 10.38 22.08
C GLN A 41 8.88 10.45 21.17
N GLY A 42 8.68 10.27 19.87
CA GLY A 42 9.73 10.18 18.85
C GLY A 42 10.30 8.78 18.63
N SER A 43 9.87 7.76 19.38
CA SER A 43 10.38 6.38 19.22
C SER A 43 10.10 5.84 17.82
N ASP A 44 11.10 5.19 17.23
CA ASP A 44 11.00 4.44 15.98
C ASP A 44 10.33 3.09 16.23
N LEU A 45 9.36 2.73 15.40
CA LEU A 45 8.61 1.47 15.51
C LEU A 45 9.08 0.37 14.56
N SER A 46 10.15 0.59 13.79
CA SER A 46 10.65 -0.36 12.78
C SER A 46 11.02 -1.73 13.36
N CYS A 47 11.42 -1.79 14.63
CA CYS A 47 11.75 -3.03 15.34
C CYS A 47 10.68 -3.45 16.37
N PHE A 48 9.51 -2.79 16.37
CA PHE A 48 8.47 -3.06 17.37
C PHE A 48 7.72 -4.34 17.04
N LYS A 49 7.63 -5.25 18.02
CA LYS A 49 6.92 -6.54 17.87
C LYS A 49 5.46 -6.41 18.27
N LEU A 50 4.57 -6.47 17.29
CA LEU A 50 3.13 -6.51 17.53
C LEU A 50 2.69 -7.92 17.97
N PRO A 51 1.80 -8.04 18.97
CA PRO A 51 1.14 -9.31 19.29
C PRO A 51 0.21 -9.76 18.15
N PRO A 52 0.06 -11.08 17.91
CA PRO A 52 -0.80 -11.59 16.83
C PRO A 52 -2.26 -11.10 16.86
N VAL A 53 -2.79 -10.80 18.06
CA VAL A 53 -4.16 -10.27 18.20
C VAL A 53 -4.36 -8.89 17.57
N LEU A 54 -3.27 -8.15 17.33
CA LEU A 54 -3.30 -6.88 16.61
C LEU A 54 -2.81 -7.04 15.16
N ASN A 55 -2.68 -8.28 14.68
CA ASN A 55 -2.37 -8.53 13.29
C ASN A 55 -3.62 -8.84 12.46
N MET A 56 -3.68 -8.26 11.26
CA MET A 56 -4.58 -8.74 10.22
C MET A 56 -3.92 -9.91 9.46
N PRO A 57 -4.68 -10.83 8.84
CA PRO A 57 -4.14 -12.02 8.17
C PRO A 57 -3.51 -11.72 6.80
N LYS A 58 -2.56 -10.77 6.77
CA LYS A 58 -1.88 -10.25 5.58
C LYS A 58 -0.52 -9.67 5.92
N SER A 59 0.44 -9.82 5.02
CA SER A 59 1.71 -9.09 5.06
C SER A 59 1.59 -7.71 4.44
N GLN A 60 2.52 -6.81 4.77
CA GLN A 60 2.61 -5.49 4.14
C GLN A 60 2.76 -5.60 2.61
N LEU A 61 3.46 -6.62 2.10
CA LEU A 61 3.57 -6.83 0.64
C LEU A 61 2.20 -7.00 -0.02
N GLN A 62 1.36 -7.86 0.56
CA GLN A 62 0.00 -8.07 0.07
C GLN A 62 -0.83 -6.78 0.15
N CYS A 63 -0.77 -6.05 1.27
CA CYS A 63 -1.52 -4.79 1.41
C CYS A 63 -1.12 -3.75 0.36
N TYR A 64 0.18 -3.63 0.05
CA TYR A 64 0.65 -2.72 -0.99
C TYR A 64 0.19 -3.14 -2.38
N ALA A 65 0.28 -4.42 -2.70
CA ALA A 65 -0.13 -4.94 -3.99
C ALA A 65 -1.65 -4.86 -4.21
N GLU A 66 -2.46 -5.19 -3.20
CA GLU A 66 -3.93 -5.12 -3.26
C GLU A 66 -4.44 -3.72 -3.64
N SER A 67 -3.69 -2.67 -3.30
CA SER A 67 -4.02 -1.30 -3.70
C SER A 67 -4.00 -1.08 -5.22
N ILE A 68 -3.28 -1.93 -5.95
CA ILE A 68 -3.13 -1.86 -7.42
C ILE A 68 -4.08 -2.84 -8.10
N TYR A 69 -4.09 -4.12 -7.70
CA TYR A 69 -4.83 -5.15 -8.44
C TYR A 69 -6.27 -5.37 -7.92
N CYS A 70 -6.55 -5.19 -6.62
CA CYS A 70 -7.91 -5.40 -6.07
C CYS A 70 -8.79 -4.16 -6.23
N THR A 71 -9.29 -3.93 -7.44
CA THR A 71 -10.29 -2.89 -7.74
C THR A 71 -11.46 -3.48 -8.51
N ALA A 72 -12.69 -3.04 -8.25
CA ALA A 72 -13.85 -3.42 -9.04
C ALA A 72 -13.88 -2.70 -10.40
N SER A 73 -13.36 -1.47 -10.45
CA SER A 73 -13.18 -0.68 -11.68
C SER A 73 -11.71 -0.64 -12.11
N ASP A 74 -11.46 -0.71 -13.43
CA ASP A 74 -10.12 -0.72 -14.02
C ASP A 74 -9.62 0.70 -14.33
N LEU A 75 -9.38 1.47 -13.27
CA LEU A 75 -8.88 2.84 -13.39
C LEU A 75 -7.49 2.92 -14.02
N LEU A 76 -6.66 1.88 -13.87
CA LEU A 76 -5.29 1.86 -14.38
C LEU A 76 -5.29 1.79 -15.91
N SER A 77 -6.03 0.85 -16.48
CA SER A 77 -6.13 0.69 -17.95
C SER A 77 -6.74 1.93 -18.61
N ASN A 78 -7.73 2.54 -17.95
CA ASN A 78 -8.42 3.72 -18.47
C ASN A 78 -7.51 4.93 -18.68
N ILE A 79 -6.35 5.02 -18.02
CA ILE A 79 -5.43 6.15 -18.13
C ILE A 79 -5.03 6.39 -19.59
N ASN A 80 -4.75 5.34 -20.36
CA ASN A 80 -4.36 5.46 -21.77
C ASN A 80 -5.45 6.02 -22.68
N SER A 81 -6.72 5.94 -22.28
CA SER A 81 -7.84 6.49 -23.06
C SER A 81 -7.90 8.03 -23.02
N GLY A 82 -7.13 8.67 -22.13
CA GLY A 82 -7.06 10.13 -22.04
C GLY A 82 -6.52 10.74 -23.32
N LYS A 83 -7.34 11.58 -23.97
CA LYS A 83 -7.04 12.18 -25.28
C LYS A 83 -5.93 13.23 -25.23
N THR A 84 -5.84 13.95 -24.11
CA THR A 84 -4.84 14.99 -23.89
C THR A 84 -3.93 14.64 -22.70
N PRO A 85 -2.71 15.20 -22.61
CA PRO A 85 -1.85 15.05 -21.43
C PRO A 85 -2.56 15.43 -20.12
N LEU A 86 -3.41 16.46 -20.15
CA LEU A 86 -4.19 16.89 -18.99
C LEU A 86 -5.24 15.85 -18.60
N ASP A 87 -5.98 15.29 -19.57
CA ASP A 87 -6.95 14.23 -19.31
C ASP A 87 -6.27 12.99 -18.70
N ARG A 88 -5.12 12.59 -19.23
CA ARG A 88 -4.34 11.48 -18.67
C ARG A 88 -3.90 11.77 -17.25
N LEU A 89 -3.37 12.97 -16.95
CA LEU A 89 -3.00 13.33 -15.58
C LEU A 89 -4.20 13.31 -14.63
N VAL A 90 -5.40 13.72 -15.07
CA VAL A 90 -6.63 13.62 -14.26
C VAL A 90 -6.96 12.16 -13.94
N LEU A 91 -6.79 11.26 -14.90
CA LEU A 91 -6.99 9.81 -14.69
C LEU A 91 -5.91 9.20 -13.80
N VAL A 92 -4.65 9.64 -13.91
CA VAL A 92 -3.58 9.27 -12.97
C VAL A 92 -3.92 9.74 -11.56
N VAL A 93 -4.43 10.96 -11.38
CA VAL A 93 -4.91 11.46 -10.08
C VAL A 93 -5.99 10.54 -9.50
N ALA A 94 -7.00 10.18 -10.29
CA ALA A 94 -8.07 9.27 -9.88
C ALA A 94 -7.52 7.89 -9.45
N TRP A 95 -6.66 7.29 -10.29
CA TRP A 95 -6.00 6.03 -9.99
C TRP A 95 -5.16 6.12 -8.71
N THR A 96 -4.34 7.16 -8.55
CA THR A 96 -3.52 7.34 -7.35
C THR A 96 -4.36 7.47 -6.09
N ILE A 97 -5.47 8.22 -6.11
CA ILE A 97 -6.41 8.30 -4.98
C ILE A 97 -6.97 6.91 -4.66
N SER A 98 -7.32 6.12 -5.69
CA SER A 98 -7.84 4.77 -5.48
C SER A 98 -6.84 3.85 -4.78
N THR A 99 -5.54 4.10 -4.85
CA THR A 99 -4.53 3.28 -4.13
C THR A 99 -4.50 3.55 -2.62
N THR A 100 -5.18 4.60 -2.14
CA THR A 100 -5.32 4.87 -0.69
C THR A 100 -6.45 4.03 -0.10
N ARG A 101 -6.10 2.92 0.57
CA ARG A 101 -7.06 1.99 1.19
C ARG A 101 -7.43 2.43 2.62
N PRO A 102 -8.69 2.30 3.04
CA PRO A 102 -9.06 2.45 4.44
C PRO A 102 -8.44 1.29 5.25
N LEU A 103 -7.84 1.62 6.40
CA LEU A 103 -7.22 0.63 7.28
C LEU A 103 -8.01 0.56 8.58
N SER A 104 -8.38 -0.63 9.03
CA SER A 104 -9.09 -0.80 10.31
C SER A 104 -8.22 -0.36 11.49
N PHE A 105 -8.79 0.43 12.40
CA PHE A 105 -8.07 0.87 13.60
C PHE A 105 -7.69 -0.32 14.49
N GLY A 106 -6.44 -0.33 14.95
CA GLY A 106 -5.93 -1.29 15.92
C GLY A 106 -5.48 -2.64 15.37
N VAL A 107 -5.49 -2.81 14.05
CA VAL A 107 -4.85 -3.95 13.39
C VAL A 107 -3.77 -3.49 12.41
N ALA A 108 -2.72 -4.29 12.25
CA ALA A 108 -1.61 -4.03 11.35
C ALA A 108 -1.20 -5.30 10.59
N PRO A 109 -0.72 -5.17 9.36
CA PRO A 109 -0.20 -6.32 8.62
C PRO A 109 1.06 -6.91 9.27
N TYR A 110 1.45 -8.11 8.86
CA TYR A 110 2.73 -8.70 9.21
C TYR A 110 3.87 -7.88 8.61
N ASN A 111 4.95 -7.73 9.37
CA ASN A 111 6.20 -7.17 8.85
C ASN A 111 6.84 -8.21 7.93
N PRO A 112 7.07 -7.92 6.64
CA PRO A 112 7.58 -8.91 5.72
C PRO A 112 8.96 -9.41 6.12
N THR A 113 9.17 -10.71 5.91
CA THR A 113 10.46 -11.36 6.10
C THR A 113 11.43 -11.00 4.97
N LEU A 114 12.75 -11.06 5.20
CA LEU A 114 13.71 -10.70 4.15
C LEU A 114 13.64 -11.71 3.00
N GLY A 115 13.44 -11.24 1.77
CA GLY A 115 13.24 -12.08 0.59
C GLY A 115 11.84 -12.65 0.44
N GLU A 116 10.88 -12.26 1.30
CA GLU A 116 9.46 -12.54 1.08
C GLU A 116 8.99 -11.95 -0.24
N THR A 117 8.12 -12.66 -0.95
CA THR A 117 7.56 -12.24 -2.23
C THR A 117 6.04 -12.13 -2.18
N HIS A 118 5.48 -11.34 -3.09
CA HIS A 118 4.07 -11.41 -3.45
C HIS A 118 3.91 -11.36 -4.97
N HIS A 119 3.46 -12.45 -5.59
CA HIS A 119 3.31 -12.58 -7.05
C HIS A 119 1.84 -12.84 -7.43
N VAL A 120 1.23 -11.91 -8.16
CA VAL A 120 -0.21 -11.93 -8.47
C VAL A 120 -0.52 -11.39 -9.87
N SER A 121 -1.55 -11.95 -10.50
CA SER A 121 -2.06 -11.53 -11.80
C SER A 121 -3.53 -11.13 -11.73
N LYS A 122 -3.89 -10.05 -12.44
CA LYS A 122 -5.28 -9.66 -12.73
C LYS A 122 -5.42 -9.41 -14.21
N ARG A 123 -6.12 -10.29 -14.93
CA ARG A 123 -6.28 -10.19 -16.39
C ARG A 123 -4.90 -10.01 -17.06
N ASN A 124 -4.58 -8.80 -17.50
CA ASN A 124 -3.35 -8.46 -18.23
C ASN A 124 -2.25 -7.86 -17.33
N LEU A 125 -2.63 -7.42 -16.13
CA LEU A 125 -1.74 -6.87 -15.13
C LEU A 125 -1.05 -8.01 -14.36
N ASN A 126 0.27 -8.06 -14.43
CA ASN A 126 1.10 -8.97 -13.63
C ASN A 126 1.94 -8.14 -12.65
N LEU A 127 1.94 -8.52 -11.37
CA LEU A 127 2.59 -7.77 -10.30
C LEU A 127 3.47 -8.69 -9.46
N LEU A 128 4.69 -8.23 -9.19
CA LEU A 128 5.65 -8.88 -8.31
C LEU A 128 6.16 -7.90 -7.26
N MET A 129 6.16 -8.32 -6.00
CA MET A 129 6.85 -7.66 -4.90
C MET A 129 7.90 -8.55 -4.27
N GLU A 130 8.94 -7.92 -3.71
CA GLU A 130 9.95 -8.57 -2.86
C GLU A 130 10.30 -7.66 -1.68
N GLN A 131 10.46 -8.23 -0.48
CA GLN A 131 11.09 -7.53 0.64
C GLN A 131 12.61 -7.55 0.47
N VAL A 132 13.15 -6.42 0.01
CA VAL A 132 14.56 -6.29 -0.39
C VAL A 132 15.48 -5.90 0.76
N SER A 133 14.93 -5.35 1.85
CA SER A 133 15.67 -5.04 3.09
C SER A 133 14.75 -5.16 4.31
N HIS A 134 15.28 -5.56 5.46
CA HIS A 134 14.51 -5.70 6.72
C HIS A 134 14.86 -4.61 7.75
N HIS A 135 16.12 -4.17 7.79
CA HIS A 135 16.59 -3.11 8.69
C HIS A 135 17.49 -2.11 7.92
N PRO A 136 16.95 -0.99 7.42
CA PRO A 136 15.54 -0.58 7.49
C PRO A 136 14.62 -1.41 6.58
N PRO A 137 13.30 -1.46 6.82
CA PRO A 137 12.36 -2.20 5.98
C PRO A 137 12.21 -1.53 4.61
N VAL A 138 12.44 -2.29 3.54
CA VAL A 138 12.25 -1.84 2.15
C VAL A 138 11.59 -2.94 1.34
N SER A 139 10.51 -2.61 0.65
CA SER A 139 9.80 -3.49 -0.28
C SER A 139 9.87 -2.93 -1.70
N ALA A 140 10.28 -3.73 -2.66
CA ALA A 140 10.27 -3.37 -4.08
C ALA A 140 9.04 -3.97 -4.77
N LEU A 141 8.44 -3.22 -5.69
CA LEU A 141 7.26 -3.61 -6.47
C LEU A 141 7.52 -3.28 -7.94
N TYR A 142 7.25 -4.24 -8.80
CA TYR A 142 7.13 -4.02 -10.25
C TYR A 142 5.85 -4.66 -10.76
N ALA A 143 5.07 -3.91 -11.54
CA ALA A 143 3.90 -4.42 -12.23
C ALA A 143 3.91 -4.00 -13.70
N THR A 144 3.40 -4.88 -14.56
CA THR A 144 3.31 -4.65 -16.00
C THR A 144 1.93 -5.04 -16.50
N ASP A 145 1.27 -4.15 -17.23
CA ASP A 145 0.11 -4.47 -18.06
C ASP A 145 0.55 -4.53 -19.52
N HIS A 146 0.45 -5.70 -20.14
CA HIS A 146 0.93 -5.91 -21.50
C HIS A 146 0.00 -5.37 -22.59
N ASN A 147 -1.30 -5.30 -22.32
CA ASN A 147 -2.27 -4.79 -23.29
C ASN A 147 -2.28 -3.27 -23.31
N GLU A 148 -2.17 -2.67 -22.13
CA GLU A 148 -2.12 -1.22 -21.98
C GLU A 148 -0.68 -0.67 -22.08
N ASN A 149 0.33 -1.54 -22.16
CA ASN A 149 1.74 -1.13 -22.25
C ASN A 149 2.11 -0.16 -21.11
N ILE A 150 1.82 -0.60 -19.88
CA ILE A 150 2.01 0.17 -18.64
C ILE A 150 3.04 -0.55 -17.76
N ASP A 151 3.97 0.23 -17.20
CA ASP A 151 4.88 -0.21 -16.13
C ASP A 151 4.64 0.57 -14.84
N ILE A 152 4.59 -0.12 -13.70
CA ILE A 152 4.58 0.48 -12.36
C ILE A 152 5.83 0.02 -11.63
N THR A 153 6.60 0.97 -11.06
CA THR A 153 7.77 0.67 -10.24
C THR A 153 7.70 1.44 -8.94
N TRP A 154 7.52 0.75 -7.81
CA TRP A 154 7.47 1.36 -6.49
C TRP A 154 8.52 0.75 -5.56
N CYS A 155 9.15 1.59 -4.75
CA CYS A 155 10.04 1.21 -3.66
C CYS A 155 9.44 1.80 -2.37
N HIS A 156 8.99 0.94 -1.45
CA HIS A 156 8.37 1.34 -0.20
C HIS A 156 9.37 1.20 0.95
N SER A 157 9.72 2.32 1.57
CA SER A 157 10.54 2.39 2.78
C SER A 157 9.73 3.10 3.87
N PRO A 158 8.81 2.39 4.55
CA PRO A 158 8.00 2.99 5.61
C PRO A 158 8.83 3.31 6.85
N VAL A 159 8.62 4.49 7.42
CA VAL A 159 9.22 4.92 8.69
C VAL A 159 8.10 5.39 9.62
N SER A 160 7.88 4.62 10.69
CA SER A 160 6.82 4.86 11.67
C SER A 160 7.37 5.49 12.94
N LYS A 161 6.80 6.63 13.34
CA LYS A 161 7.19 7.35 14.56
C LYS A 161 6.01 7.48 15.52
N PHE A 162 6.26 7.17 16.80
CA PHE A 162 5.28 7.35 17.86
C PHE A 162 5.32 8.79 18.40
N HIS A 163 4.17 9.46 18.43
CA HIS A 163 4.02 10.84 18.89
C HIS A 163 3.30 10.97 20.24
N GLY A 164 3.17 9.87 20.99
CA GLY A 164 2.48 9.84 22.29
C GLY A 164 1.00 9.49 22.17
N THR A 165 0.25 10.27 21.40
CA THR A 165 -1.19 10.05 21.17
C THR A 165 -1.51 9.54 19.76
N SER A 166 -0.51 9.43 18.91
CA SER A 166 -0.63 8.94 17.54
C SER A 166 0.65 8.27 17.06
N ILE A 167 0.54 7.56 15.95
CA ILE A 167 1.66 7.00 15.19
C ILE A 167 1.54 7.59 13.78
N GLU A 168 2.61 8.22 13.29
CA GLU A 168 2.69 8.70 11.91
C GLU A 168 3.68 7.83 11.15
N THR A 169 3.24 7.26 10.03
CA THR A 169 4.08 6.47 9.13
C THR A 169 4.26 7.21 7.82
N LYS A 170 5.52 7.57 7.52
CA LYS A 170 5.91 8.17 6.25
C LYS A 170 6.44 7.09 5.33
N VAL A 171 5.93 7.02 4.11
CA VAL A 171 6.38 6.05 3.11
C VAL A 171 7.36 6.74 2.17
N HIS A 172 8.64 6.43 2.33
CA HIS A 172 9.70 6.91 1.46
C HIS A 172 9.93 5.96 0.28
N GLY A 173 10.70 6.44 -0.70
CA GLY A 173 11.14 5.68 -1.86
C GLY A 173 10.38 6.05 -3.13
N LYS A 174 10.95 5.61 -4.25
CA LYS A 174 10.48 5.95 -5.59
C LYS A 174 9.08 5.37 -5.86
N ARG A 175 8.17 6.15 -6.46
CA ARG A 175 6.92 5.62 -7.05
C ARG A 175 6.75 6.20 -8.45
N GLN A 176 6.76 5.32 -9.44
CA GLN A 176 6.61 5.68 -10.85
C GLN A 176 5.54 4.84 -11.55
N LEU A 177 4.81 5.49 -12.45
CA LEU A 177 3.93 4.89 -13.45
C LEU A 177 4.41 5.35 -14.83
N LYS A 178 4.61 4.43 -15.77
CA LYS A 178 5.01 4.74 -17.15
C LYS A 178 3.93 4.31 -18.11
N LEU A 179 3.53 5.23 -18.98
CA LEU A 179 2.63 4.96 -20.11
C LEU A 179 3.48 4.94 -21.38
N HIS A 180 3.90 3.76 -21.81
CA HIS A 180 4.82 3.64 -22.96
C HIS A 180 4.18 4.16 -24.26
N ASN A 181 2.87 4.00 -24.41
CA ASN A 181 2.10 4.47 -25.57
C ASN A 181 2.14 5.99 -25.76
N HIS A 182 2.40 6.75 -24.69
CA HIS A 182 2.45 8.22 -24.72
C HIS A 182 3.86 8.76 -24.46
N GLY A 183 4.82 7.90 -24.11
CA GLY A 183 6.15 8.33 -23.70
C GLY A 183 6.15 9.15 -22.41
N GLU A 184 5.19 8.90 -21.51
CA GLU A 184 4.98 9.68 -20.29
C GLU A 184 5.39 8.91 -19.04
N THR A 185 6.13 9.57 -18.14
CA THR A 185 6.49 9.04 -16.82
C THR A 185 5.83 9.89 -15.74
N TYR A 186 4.96 9.29 -14.94
CA TYR A 186 4.37 9.92 -13.77
C TYR A 186 5.14 9.54 -12.51
N GLU A 187 5.75 10.54 -11.88
CA GLU A 187 6.47 10.41 -10.61
C GLU A 187 5.59 10.92 -9.48
N MET A 188 5.50 10.16 -8.40
CA MET A 188 4.64 10.50 -7.28
C MET A 188 5.24 10.14 -5.93
N ASN A 189 4.80 10.82 -4.88
CA ASN A 189 5.01 10.37 -3.50
C ASN A 189 3.73 9.71 -2.95
N SER A 190 3.74 9.39 -1.65
CA SER A 190 2.60 8.82 -0.93
C SER A 190 2.15 9.79 0.16
N PRO A 191 0.84 9.84 0.51
CA PRO A 191 0.41 10.44 1.76
C PRO A 191 0.95 9.61 2.95
N ASN A 192 0.93 10.22 4.14
CA ASN A 192 1.34 9.57 5.38
C ASN A 192 0.15 8.86 6.01
N LEU A 193 0.39 7.71 6.63
CA LEU A 193 -0.61 7.02 7.44
C LEU A 193 -0.54 7.53 8.88
N LEU A 194 -1.64 8.09 9.37
CA LEU A 194 -1.81 8.54 10.74
C LEU A 194 -2.74 7.59 11.50
N ILE A 195 -2.21 6.90 12.50
CA ILE A 195 -3.00 6.12 13.46
C ILE A 195 -3.15 6.96 14.72
N ARG A 196 -4.35 7.49 14.96
CA ARG A 196 -4.68 8.29 16.14
C ARG A 196 -5.18 7.36 17.24
N ILE A 197 -4.57 7.43 18.42
CA ILE A 197 -4.96 6.65 19.61
C ILE A 197 -5.88 7.49 20.50
N LEU A 198 -5.56 8.78 20.68
CA LEU A 198 -6.34 9.75 21.46
C LEU A 198 -6.48 11.08 20.70
N PRO A 199 -7.53 11.89 20.95
CA PRO A 199 -8.68 11.58 21.80
C PRO A 199 -9.75 10.72 21.11
N ILE A 200 -9.82 10.77 19.78
CA ILE A 200 -10.74 9.98 18.97
C ILE A 200 -9.90 8.93 18.22
N PRO A 201 -10.01 7.64 18.57
CA PRO A 201 -9.29 6.58 17.87
C PRO A 201 -9.67 6.50 16.40
N GLY A 202 -8.70 6.26 15.52
CA GLY A 202 -8.95 6.11 14.10
C GLY A 202 -7.69 6.10 13.25
N THR A 203 -7.87 5.85 11.97
CA THR A 203 -6.83 5.78 10.94
C THR A 203 -7.17 6.76 9.83
N GLU A 204 -6.20 7.59 9.43
CA GLU A 204 -6.38 8.58 8.37
C GLU A 204 -5.13 8.64 7.48
N TRP A 205 -5.34 8.87 6.19
CA TRP A 205 -4.29 9.35 5.30
C TRP A 205 -4.19 10.86 5.43
N VAL A 206 -2.97 11.39 5.58
CA VAL A 206 -2.71 12.82 5.80
C VAL A 206 -1.49 13.30 5.02
N GLY A 207 -1.41 14.60 4.78
CA GLY A 207 -0.23 15.24 4.19
C GLY A 207 -0.35 15.48 2.68
N ASN A 208 0.77 15.86 2.06
CA ASN A 208 0.81 16.31 0.68
C ASN A 208 1.19 15.18 -0.27
N LEU A 209 0.44 15.05 -1.37
CA LEU A 209 0.71 14.16 -2.48
C LEU A 209 0.99 15.02 -3.72
N SER A 210 2.11 14.77 -4.40
CA SER A 210 2.46 15.39 -5.68
C SER A 210 2.56 14.30 -6.75
N ILE A 211 1.99 14.57 -7.92
CA ILE A 211 2.14 13.75 -9.13
C ILE A 211 2.71 14.67 -10.20
N ARG A 212 3.85 14.31 -10.77
CA ARG A 212 4.53 15.10 -11.80
C ARG A 212 4.76 14.24 -13.03
N CYS A 213 4.49 14.83 -14.20
CA CYS A 213 4.89 14.26 -15.48
C CYS A 213 5.95 15.20 -16.09
N PRO A 214 7.26 14.86 -16.02
CA PRO A 214 8.32 15.72 -16.54
C PRO A 214 8.17 16.02 -18.03
N GLU A 215 7.72 15.05 -18.83
CA GLU A 215 7.62 15.15 -20.29
C GLU A 215 6.53 16.14 -20.74
N THR A 216 5.46 16.29 -19.96
CA THR A 216 4.35 17.20 -20.27
C THR A 216 4.42 18.51 -19.49
N GLY A 217 5.27 18.58 -18.46
CA GLY A 217 5.36 19.71 -17.56
C GLY A 217 4.16 19.86 -16.61
N LEU A 218 3.22 18.93 -16.59
CA LEU A 218 2.02 18.99 -15.75
C LEU A 218 2.28 18.43 -14.35
N VAL A 219 1.67 19.08 -13.34
CA VAL A 219 1.78 18.71 -11.93
C VAL A 219 0.41 18.73 -11.27
N ALA A 220 0.10 17.68 -10.52
CA ALA A 220 -0.99 17.65 -9.56
C ALA A 220 -0.43 17.74 -8.14
N GLU A 221 -1.03 18.60 -7.32
CA GLU A 221 -0.76 18.71 -5.88
C GLU A 221 -2.07 18.47 -5.13
N LEU A 222 -2.09 17.46 -4.26
CA LEU A 222 -3.21 17.10 -3.41
C LEU A 222 -2.79 17.19 -1.93
N ASN A 223 -3.73 17.54 -1.08
CA ASN A 223 -3.58 17.60 0.36
C ASN A 223 -4.67 16.73 1.00
N TYR A 224 -4.23 15.68 1.69
CA TYR A 224 -5.07 14.84 2.52
C TYR A 224 -5.19 15.49 3.90
N MET A 225 -6.38 16.00 4.21
CA MET A 225 -6.61 16.80 5.41
C MET A 225 -6.96 15.90 6.60
N SER A 226 -6.22 16.09 7.70
CA SER A 226 -6.57 15.53 9.01
C SER A 226 -7.79 16.25 9.57
N GLN A 227 -8.59 15.54 10.37
CA GLN A 227 -9.56 16.23 11.24
C GLN A 227 -8.86 17.24 12.17
N SER A 228 -9.50 18.40 12.39
CA SER A 228 -9.09 19.37 13.40
C SER A 228 -9.32 18.81 14.80
N PHE A 229 -8.40 19.14 15.72
CA PHE A 229 -8.37 18.66 17.11
C PHE A 229 -9.66 18.93 17.92
N PHE A 230 -10.46 19.91 17.53
CA PHE A 230 -11.65 20.33 18.28
C PHE A 230 -12.99 19.86 17.71
N GLY A 231 -13.01 19.04 16.66
CA GLY A 231 -14.27 18.52 16.09
C GLY A 231 -15.21 19.56 15.45
N PHE A 232 -14.92 20.86 15.59
CA PHE A 232 -15.62 21.94 14.94
C PHE A 232 -14.98 22.22 13.56
N GLY A 233 -15.67 21.80 12.50
CA GLY A 233 -15.40 22.25 11.13
C GLY A 233 -14.22 21.55 10.44
N GLY A 234 -14.54 20.53 9.62
CA GLY A 234 -13.61 19.84 8.73
C GLY A 234 -14.16 18.46 8.39
N GLY A 235 -14.45 18.20 7.12
CA GLY A 235 -14.96 16.90 6.70
C GLY A 235 -13.90 15.81 6.96
N ARG A 236 -14.29 14.68 7.57
CA ARG A 236 -13.41 13.49 7.65
C ARG A 236 -12.90 13.14 6.27
N ARG A 237 -11.63 12.74 6.17
CA ARG A 237 -11.05 12.15 4.96
C ARG A 237 -11.15 13.04 3.71
N GLN A 238 -11.15 14.35 3.93
CA GLN A 238 -11.27 15.31 2.85
C GLN A 238 -9.94 15.46 2.09
N ILE A 239 -10.04 15.60 0.78
CA ILE A 239 -8.92 15.87 -0.13
C ILE A 239 -9.18 17.19 -0.86
N LYS A 240 -8.14 18.00 -0.99
CA LYS A 240 -8.14 19.23 -1.80
C LYS A 240 -6.87 19.32 -2.61
N GLY A 241 -6.95 19.88 -3.80
CA GLY A 241 -5.79 19.96 -4.66
C GLY A 241 -6.00 20.77 -5.92
N LYS A 242 -4.96 20.79 -6.74
CA LYS A 242 -4.91 21.52 -8.00
C LYS A 242 -4.05 20.79 -9.01
N ILE A 243 -4.38 20.94 -10.28
CA ILE A 243 -3.56 20.54 -11.42
C ILE A 243 -3.13 21.81 -12.13
N TYR A 244 -1.84 21.94 -12.40
CA TYR A 244 -1.26 23.14 -13.00
C TYR A 244 -0.10 22.81 -13.93
N ASP A 245 0.16 23.72 -14.85
CA ASP A 245 1.33 23.67 -15.71
C ASP A 245 2.55 24.24 -14.96
N SER A 246 3.64 23.47 -14.89
CA SER A 246 4.77 23.80 -14.03
C SER A 246 5.59 25.00 -14.50
N LEU A 247 5.54 25.34 -15.79
CA LEU A 247 6.26 26.46 -16.38
C LEU A 247 5.48 27.76 -16.18
N SER A 248 4.24 27.81 -16.67
CA SER A 248 3.36 28.98 -16.59
C SER A 248 2.76 29.20 -15.21
N LYS A 249 2.80 28.19 -14.32
CA LYS A 249 2.12 28.18 -13.01
C LYS A 249 0.60 28.36 -13.10
N LYS A 250 0.02 28.25 -14.29
CA LYS A 250 -1.42 28.38 -14.51
C LYS A 250 -2.15 27.17 -13.93
N ILE A 251 -3.09 27.43 -13.01
CA ILE A 251 -3.99 26.40 -12.48
C ILE A 251 -5.00 26.04 -13.56
N LEU A 252 -4.99 24.78 -13.97
CA LEU A 252 -5.86 24.23 -15.00
C LEU A 252 -7.12 23.65 -14.37
N HIS A 253 -6.98 22.87 -13.29
CA HIS A 253 -8.08 22.22 -12.60
C HIS A 253 -7.93 22.32 -11.06
N LYS A 254 -9.05 22.27 -10.35
CA LYS A 254 -9.12 22.08 -8.90
C LYS A 254 -9.69 20.70 -8.58
N VAL A 255 -9.15 20.03 -7.58
CA VAL A 255 -9.57 18.69 -7.15
C VAL A 255 -10.11 18.82 -5.73
N GLU A 256 -11.33 18.35 -5.48
CA GLU A 256 -11.96 18.42 -4.15
C GLU A 256 -12.82 17.18 -3.90
N GLY A 257 -12.97 16.77 -2.64
CA GLY A 257 -13.89 15.71 -2.26
C GLY A 257 -13.43 14.93 -1.04
N HIS A 258 -13.78 13.65 -1.00
CA HIS A 258 -13.41 12.73 0.07
C HIS A 258 -12.84 11.44 -0.52
N TRP A 259 -11.64 11.03 -0.09
CA TRP A 259 -10.94 9.89 -0.68
C TRP A 259 -11.60 8.54 -0.39
N ASP A 260 -12.50 8.47 0.60
CA ASP A 260 -13.33 7.30 0.93
C ASP A 260 -14.74 7.37 0.33
N ARG A 261 -15.05 8.41 -0.46
CA ARG A 261 -16.33 8.60 -1.14
C ARG A 261 -16.07 9.08 -2.56
N THR A 262 -16.54 10.26 -2.91
CA THR A 262 -16.42 10.84 -4.24
C THR A 262 -15.37 11.96 -4.25
N VAL A 263 -14.59 12.02 -5.33
CA VAL A 263 -13.70 13.13 -5.63
C VAL A 263 -14.06 13.70 -7.00
N THR A 264 -14.18 15.02 -7.07
CA THR A 264 -14.47 15.77 -8.30
C THR A 264 -13.26 16.56 -8.76
N VAL A 265 -13.24 16.83 -10.06
CA VAL A 265 -12.33 17.79 -10.67
C VAL A 265 -13.14 18.90 -11.31
N LYS A 266 -12.74 20.14 -11.09
CA LYS A 266 -13.37 21.33 -11.66
C LYS A 266 -12.38 22.10 -12.52
N SER A 267 -12.73 22.31 -13.78
CA SER A 267 -11.94 23.07 -14.73
C SER A 267 -11.99 24.57 -14.44
N THR A 268 -10.85 25.25 -14.51
CA THR A 268 -10.78 26.70 -14.28
C THR A 268 -11.19 27.52 -15.50
N SER A 269 -11.19 26.94 -16.70
CA SER A 269 -11.48 27.65 -17.95
C SER A 269 -12.98 27.73 -18.26
N ASN A 270 -13.70 26.64 -18.06
CA ASN A 270 -15.13 26.52 -18.40
C ASN A 270 -16.03 26.21 -17.20
N ALA A 271 -15.47 26.14 -15.98
CA ALA A 271 -16.17 25.81 -14.73
C ALA A 271 -16.88 24.45 -14.72
N GLU A 272 -16.60 23.58 -15.69
CA GLU A 272 -17.14 22.23 -15.76
C GLU A 272 -16.59 21.38 -14.61
N GLU A 273 -17.48 20.64 -13.96
CA GLU A 273 -17.16 19.77 -12.84
C GLU A 273 -17.59 18.35 -13.15
N ARG A 274 -16.70 17.38 -12.91
CA ARG A 274 -16.98 15.96 -13.11
C ARG A 274 -16.41 15.12 -11.97
N VAL A 275 -17.06 14.01 -11.66
CA VAL A 275 -16.55 12.99 -10.75
C VAL A 275 -15.41 12.26 -11.44
N ILE A 276 -14.27 12.12 -10.74
CA ILE A 276 -13.10 11.38 -11.24
C ILE A 276 -12.87 10.08 -10.49
N TYR A 277 -13.44 9.95 -9.28
CA TYR A 277 -13.31 8.78 -8.45
C TYR A 277 -14.54 8.63 -7.54
N ASP A 278 -15.09 7.42 -7.47
CA ASP A 278 -16.07 6.99 -6.48
C ASP A 278 -15.56 5.73 -5.79
N ALA A 279 -15.30 5.82 -4.49
CA ALA A 279 -14.79 4.71 -3.70
C ALA A 279 -15.72 3.50 -3.72
N ARG A 280 -17.05 3.68 -3.73
CA ARG A 280 -17.98 2.56 -3.77
C ARG A 280 -17.88 1.79 -5.09
N GLU A 281 -17.66 2.48 -6.20
CA GLU A 281 -17.49 1.79 -7.49
C GLU A 281 -16.15 1.05 -7.60
N VAL A 282 -15.13 1.49 -6.86
CA VAL A 282 -13.76 0.99 -7.04
C VAL A 282 -13.38 -0.05 -5.99
N ILE A 283 -13.85 0.07 -4.75
CA ILE A 283 -13.35 -0.72 -3.60
C ILE A 283 -14.44 -1.44 -2.80
N SER A 284 -15.66 -1.53 -3.32
CA SER A 284 -16.73 -2.38 -2.79
C SER A 284 -16.76 -3.75 -3.46
N GLY A 285 -17.23 -4.76 -2.73
CA GLY A 285 -17.50 -6.10 -3.30
C GLY A 285 -16.25 -6.83 -3.82
N LEU A 286 -15.07 -6.48 -3.32
CA LEU A 286 -13.80 -7.09 -3.72
C LEU A 286 -13.74 -8.56 -3.28
N GLN A 287 -13.23 -9.41 -4.16
CA GLN A 287 -13.07 -10.84 -3.88
C GLN A 287 -11.62 -11.17 -3.47
N ALA A 288 -11.47 -12.20 -2.66
CA ALA A 288 -10.15 -12.73 -2.33
C ALA A 288 -9.48 -13.30 -3.59
N PRO A 289 -8.16 -13.10 -3.76
CA PRO A 289 -7.42 -13.81 -4.80
C PRO A 289 -7.49 -15.32 -4.59
N ILE A 290 -7.35 -16.07 -5.67
CA ILE A 290 -7.35 -17.53 -5.68
C ILE A 290 -6.02 -18.07 -6.20
N VAL A 291 -5.65 -19.26 -5.75
CA VAL A 291 -4.48 -19.98 -6.26
C VAL A 291 -4.93 -20.89 -7.40
N VAL A 292 -4.42 -20.65 -8.60
CA VAL A 292 -4.73 -21.48 -9.79
C VAL A 292 -3.78 -22.66 -9.90
N ASN A 293 -2.51 -22.47 -9.53
CA ASN A 293 -1.49 -23.50 -9.58
C ASN A 293 -0.68 -23.53 -8.26
N PRO A 294 -1.10 -24.34 -7.27
CA PRO A 294 -0.43 -24.43 -5.97
C PRO A 294 1.04 -24.85 -6.06
N GLU A 295 1.40 -25.74 -6.99
CA GLU A 295 2.77 -26.23 -7.16
C GLU A 295 3.72 -25.15 -7.69
N SER A 296 3.18 -24.13 -8.35
CA SER A 296 3.96 -23.00 -8.88
C SER A 296 4.10 -21.83 -7.88
N VAL A 297 3.45 -21.91 -6.71
CA VAL A 297 3.59 -20.89 -5.67
C VAL A 297 4.96 -21.02 -5.00
N TRP A 298 5.72 -19.93 -4.98
CA TRP A 298 7.06 -19.94 -4.38
C TRP A 298 7.01 -20.12 -2.85
N PRO A 299 8.00 -20.80 -2.25
CA PRO A 299 8.11 -20.87 -0.79
C PRO A 299 8.28 -19.51 -0.11
N THR A 300 8.74 -18.50 -0.84
CA THR A 300 8.88 -17.11 -0.37
C THR A 300 7.58 -16.33 -0.44
N GLU A 301 6.53 -16.87 -1.06
CA GLU A 301 5.26 -16.19 -1.23
C GLU A 301 4.60 -15.91 0.12
N THR A 302 4.09 -14.69 0.30
CA THR A 302 3.56 -14.24 1.59
C THR A 302 2.42 -15.13 2.12
N ALA A 303 1.57 -15.62 1.22
CA ALA A 303 0.48 -16.55 1.54
C ALA A 303 0.97 -17.91 2.06
N VAL A 304 2.21 -18.28 1.73
CA VAL A 304 2.90 -19.48 2.25
C VAL A 304 3.65 -19.16 3.54
N VAL A 305 4.50 -18.12 3.53
CA VAL A 305 5.34 -17.72 4.67
C VAL A 305 4.51 -17.51 5.93
N TRP A 306 3.35 -16.86 5.79
CA TRP A 306 2.46 -16.55 6.90
C TRP A 306 1.23 -17.46 6.97
N GLY A 307 1.13 -18.52 6.14
CA GLY A 307 -0.08 -19.32 5.99
C GLY A 307 -0.63 -19.89 7.31
N GLU A 308 0.23 -20.50 8.14
CA GLU A 308 -0.17 -21.02 9.46
C GLU A 308 -0.62 -19.92 10.43
N LEU A 309 0.01 -18.74 10.39
CA LEU A 309 -0.37 -17.59 11.21
C LEU A 309 -1.72 -17.01 10.77
N SER A 310 -1.91 -16.84 9.46
CA SER A 310 -3.15 -16.34 8.86
C SER A 310 -4.33 -17.24 9.19
N GLU A 311 -4.18 -18.56 9.04
CA GLU A 311 -5.22 -19.52 9.41
C GLU A 311 -5.55 -19.44 10.91
N ALA A 312 -4.54 -19.42 11.77
CA ALA A 312 -4.76 -19.34 13.21
C ALA A 312 -5.50 -18.06 13.61
N ILE A 313 -5.17 -16.92 12.98
CA ILE A 313 -5.89 -15.65 13.19
C ILE A 313 -7.33 -15.74 12.70
N LEU A 314 -7.57 -16.28 11.51
CA LEU A 314 -8.93 -16.46 10.95
C LEU A 314 -9.80 -17.35 11.84
N ASN A 315 -9.21 -18.40 12.42
CA ASN A 315 -9.87 -19.31 13.36
C ASN A 315 -9.90 -18.81 14.81
N LYS A 316 -9.36 -17.62 15.09
CA LYS A 316 -9.25 -17.01 16.44
C LYS A 316 -8.47 -17.89 17.44
N ASP A 317 -7.56 -18.74 16.95
CA ASP A 317 -6.66 -19.55 17.77
C ASP A 317 -5.38 -18.75 18.09
N TRP A 318 -5.45 -18.01 19.20
CA TRP A 318 -4.38 -17.10 19.58
C TRP A 318 -3.11 -17.78 20.11
N GLU A 319 -3.22 -19.02 20.60
CA GLU A 319 -2.04 -19.80 21.01
C GLU A 319 -1.28 -20.26 19.77
N LYS A 320 -1.99 -20.87 18.81
CA LYS A 320 -1.41 -21.29 17.53
C LYS A 320 -0.84 -20.09 16.76
N ALA A 321 -1.54 -18.95 16.76
CA ALA A 321 -1.04 -17.73 16.12
C ALA A 321 0.25 -17.23 16.76
N ARG A 322 0.40 -17.27 18.09
CA ARG A 322 1.66 -16.90 18.75
C ARG A 322 2.81 -17.81 18.36
N GLU A 323 2.56 -19.12 18.34
CA GLU A 323 3.60 -20.09 17.99
C GLU A 323 4.00 -19.97 16.52
N ALA A 324 3.03 -19.89 15.59
CA ALA A 324 3.31 -19.72 14.16
C ALA A 324 4.11 -18.44 13.88
N LYS A 325 3.73 -17.31 14.50
CA LYS A 325 4.46 -16.04 14.37
C LYS A 325 5.90 -16.16 14.90
N LYS A 326 6.07 -16.81 16.05
CA LYS A 326 7.39 -17.02 16.66
C LYS A 326 8.29 -17.87 15.77
N ILE A 327 7.76 -18.95 15.18
CA ILE A 327 8.51 -19.83 14.26
C ILE A 327 9.07 -19.04 13.07
N VAL A 328 8.24 -18.23 12.41
CA VAL A 328 8.67 -17.40 11.26
C VAL A 328 9.75 -16.39 11.68
N GLU A 329 9.53 -15.67 12.79
CA GLU A 329 10.47 -14.67 13.30
C GLU A 329 11.80 -15.29 13.80
N GLU A 330 11.78 -16.51 14.35
CA GLU A 330 12.98 -17.25 14.77
C GLU A 330 13.78 -17.74 13.59
N ARG A 331 13.10 -18.27 12.57
CA ARG A 331 13.76 -18.70 11.33
C ARG A 331 14.46 -17.54 10.64
N GLN A 332 13.84 -16.36 10.60
CA GLN A 332 14.48 -15.16 10.05
C GLN A 332 15.74 -14.74 10.82
N ARG A 333 15.71 -14.80 12.17
CA ARG A 333 16.88 -14.50 13.01
C ARG A 333 18.00 -15.53 12.82
N GLU A 334 17.65 -16.79 12.61
CA GLU A 334 18.63 -17.84 12.29
C GLU A 334 19.29 -17.60 10.93
N LEU A 335 18.49 -17.37 9.88
CA LEU A 335 19.01 -17.07 8.53
C LEU A 335 19.87 -15.80 8.48
N LEU A 336 19.60 -14.81 9.34
CA LEU A 336 20.48 -13.65 9.50
C LEU A 336 21.83 -14.04 10.10
N ARG A 337 21.83 -14.78 11.22
CA ARG A 337 23.07 -15.25 11.87
C ARG A 337 23.91 -16.14 10.95
N GLU A 338 23.27 -17.01 10.18
CA GLU A 338 23.95 -17.87 9.19
C GLU A 338 24.66 -17.05 8.12
N ARG A 339 24.02 -16.00 7.59
CA ARG A 339 24.63 -15.10 6.58
C ARG A 339 25.76 -14.28 7.15
N GLU A 340 25.59 -13.72 8.35
CA GLU A 340 26.63 -12.98 9.06
C GLU A 340 27.86 -13.84 9.35
N ALA A 341 27.65 -15.09 9.78
CA ALA A 341 28.74 -16.05 10.02
C ALA A 341 29.53 -16.38 8.75
N LYS A 342 28.90 -16.33 7.57
CA LYS A 342 29.54 -16.53 6.27
C LYS A 342 30.11 -15.25 5.65
N GLY A 343 29.84 -14.08 6.23
CA GLY A 343 30.20 -12.79 5.64
C GLY A 343 29.44 -12.49 4.33
N GLU A 344 28.26 -13.08 4.14
CA GLU A 344 27.45 -12.93 2.93
C GLU A 344 26.52 -11.72 3.02
N ASN A 345 26.56 -10.86 2.00
CA ASN A 345 25.59 -9.78 1.85
C ASN A 345 24.28 -10.29 1.24
N TRP A 346 23.14 -9.80 1.74
CA TRP A 346 21.86 -10.08 1.09
C TRP A 346 21.80 -9.44 -0.30
N THR A 347 21.40 -10.22 -1.29
CA THR A 347 21.10 -9.74 -2.64
C THR A 347 19.67 -10.15 -2.98
N PRO A 348 18.76 -9.19 -3.26
CA PRO A 348 17.40 -9.54 -3.66
C PRO A 348 17.38 -10.37 -4.94
N LYS A 349 16.41 -11.27 -5.06
CA LYS A 349 16.33 -12.23 -6.18
C LYS A 349 15.69 -11.64 -7.42
N HIS A 350 14.80 -10.67 -7.26
CA HIS A 350 13.97 -10.14 -8.35
C HIS A 350 14.25 -8.68 -8.68
N PHE A 351 14.97 -7.97 -7.82
CA PHE A 351 15.23 -6.54 -7.94
C PHE A 351 16.70 -6.18 -7.75
N VAL A 352 17.17 -5.23 -8.54
CA VAL A 352 18.37 -4.44 -8.25
C VAL A 352 17.93 -3.25 -7.40
N VAL A 353 18.63 -3.03 -6.29
CA VAL A 353 18.31 -1.95 -5.34
C VAL A 353 19.51 -1.04 -5.14
N SER A 354 19.24 0.25 -5.00
CA SER A 354 20.25 1.26 -4.69
C SER A 354 19.69 2.26 -3.69
N TYR A 355 20.57 2.79 -2.85
CA TYR A 355 20.23 3.84 -1.91
C TYR A 355 21.16 5.04 -2.12
N SER A 356 20.58 6.23 -2.22
CA SER A 356 21.31 7.50 -2.15
C SER A 356 20.71 8.40 -1.08
N LYS A 357 21.50 9.30 -0.50
CA LYS A 357 21.00 10.26 0.51
C LYS A 357 20.00 11.26 -0.08
N GLU A 358 20.11 11.54 -1.37
CA GLU A 358 19.29 12.55 -2.07
C GLU A 358 17.98 11.96 -2.61
N GLU A 359 18.04 10.80 -3.25
CA GLU A 359 16.87 10.16 -3.89
C GLU A 359 16.23 9.07 -3.02
N GLY A 360 16.88 8.68 -1.92
CA GLY A 360 16.43 7.59 -1.07
C GLY A 360 16.59 6.22 -1.72
N TRP A 361 15.67 5.30 -1.42
CA TRP A 361 15.67 3.96 -1.98
C TRP A 361 15.05 3.93 -3.37
N ASN A 362 15.75 3.27 -4.28
CA ASN A 362 15.33 3.01 -5.65
C ASN A 362 15.46 1.51 -5.94
N CYS A 363 14.55 1.00 -6.76
CA CYS A 363 14.53 -0.40 -7.19
C CYS A 363 14.25 -0.49 -8.68
N SER A 364 14.80 -1.52 -9.32
CA SER A 364 14.51 -1.88 -10.71
C SER A 364 14.41 -3.39 -10.83
N PRO A 365 13.43 -3.92 -11.58
CA PRO A 365 13.28 -5.37 -11.73
C PRO A 365 14.44 -5.95 -12.54
N ILE A 366 14.89 -7.15 -12.18
CA ILE A 366 15.94 -7.89 -12.89
C ILE A 366 15.39 -8.48 -14.21
N LYS A 367 14.13 -8.93 -14.21
CA LYS A 367 13.45 -9.49 -15.38
C LYS A 367 12.26 -8.63 -15.78
N LYS A 368 12.06 -8.45 -17.09
CA LYS A 368 10.92 -7.75 -17.69
C LYS A 368 10.41 -8.54 -18.92
N PRO A 369 9.10 -8.64 -19.14
CA PRO A 369 8.00 -8.18 -18.27
C PRO A 369 7.83 -9.08 -17.03
N VAL A 370 6.91 -8.73 -16.12
CA VAL A 370 6.55 -9.61 -14.99
C VAL A 370 5.80 -10.83 -15.54
N PRO A 371 6.22 -12.07 -15.23
CA PRO A 371 5.55 -13.27 -15.71
C PRO A 371 4.16 -13.43 -15.06
N HIS A 372 3.31 -14.25 -15.66
CA HIS A 372 2.04 -14.65 -15.05
C HIS A 372 2.24 -15.33 -13.70
N ALA A 373 1.37 -15.02 -12.77
CA ALA A 373 1.42 -15.49 -11.39
C ALA A 373 0.54 -16.73 -11.16
N PRO A 374 0.92 -17.57 -10.18
CA PRO A 374 0.06 -18.67 -9.73
C PRO A 374 -1.16 -18.21 -8.91
N ILE A 375 -1.13 -16.97 -8.40
CA ILE A 375 -2.24 -16.33 -7.68
C ILE A 375 -2.92 -15.35 -8.62
N VAL A 376 -4.24 -15.44 -8.74
CA VAL A 376 -5.04 -14.57 -9.61
C VAL A 376 -6.20 -13.94 -8.86
N THR A 377 -6.64 -12.78 -9.31
CA THR A 377 -7.94 -12.20 -8.92
C THR A 377 -8.89 -12.23 -10.10
N LEU A 378 -10.18 -12.37 -9.77
CA LEU A 378 -11.30 -12.31 -10.71
C LEU A 378 -11.58 -10.87 -11.18
#